data_AF-A0A955CBV3-F1
#
_entry.id   AF-A0A955CBV3-F1
#
_cell.length_a   1.000
_cell.length_b   1.000
_cell.length_c   1.000
_cell.angle_alpha   90.00
_cell.angle_beta   90.00
_cell.angle_gamma   90.00
#
_symmetry.space_group_name_H-M   'P 1'
#
loop_
_entity.id
_entity.type
_entity.pdbx_description
1 polymer ?
#
loop_
_entity_poly.entity_id
_entity_poly.type
_entity_poly.pdbx_seq_one_letter_code
_entity_poly.pdbx_strand_id
1 'polypeptide(L)' 'MIACGNHFPDSAPDDICRLIMAFTFDLPEELTMFRDVARKFAAERIAPFAREWDAKKWIPDDVIAGMGQAGLLGAT' A
#
# COMPACT_ATOMS: atom_id res chain seq x y z
N MET A 1 10.54 6.34 29.72
CA MET A 1 10.58 6.99 28.39
C MET A 1 10.52 5.87 27.36
N ILE A 2 9.36 5.67 26.75
CA ILE A 2 9.13 4.57 25.82
C ILE A 2 9.91 4.87 24.55
N ALA A 3 10.85 4.00 24.20
CA ALA A 3 11.60 4.09 22.96
C ALA A 3 10.63 3.87 21.78
N CYS A 4 10.29 4.95 21.06
CA CYS A 4 9.77 4.86 19.70
C CYS A 4 10.89 4.34 18.81
N GLY A 5 11.07 3.02 18.79
CA GLY A 5 12.01 2.33 17.92
C GLY A 5 11.50 2.35 16.49
N ASN A 6 12.06 3.26 15.70
CA ASN A 6 12.02 3.27 14.24
C ASN A 6 12.55 1.94 13.69
N HIS A 7 11.66 1.00 13.37
CA HIS A 7 12.01 -0.19 12.61
C HIS A 7 10.85 -0.57 11.68
N PHE A 8 10.59 0.27 10.67
CA PHE A 8 10.03 -0.23 9.41
C PHE A 8 11.23 -0.75 8.61
N PRO A 9 11.43 -2.07 8.53
CA PRO A 9 12.67 -2.60 7.99
C PRO A 9 12.78 -2.24 6.50
N ASP A 10 13.96 -1.78 6.08
CA ASP A 10 14.36 -1.65 4.67
C ASP A 10 14.44 -3.00 3.93
N SER A 11 13.94 -4.08 4.54
CA SER A 11 13.76 -5.38 3.91
C SER A 11 12.54 -5.29 2.99
N ALA A 12 12.81 -4.76 1.81
CA ALA A 12 12.24 -5.10 0.52
C ALA A 12 10.70 -5.24 0.41
N PRO A 13 10.11 -4.81 -0.72
CA PRO A 13 8.67 -4.97 -0.93
C PRO A 13 8.18 -6.43 -0.87
N ASP A 14 9.07 -7.44 -0.78
CA ASP A 14 8.70 -8.85 -0.72
C ASP A 14 8.24 -9.40 0.65
N ASP A 15 8.57 -8.79 1.80
CA ASP A 15 8.19 -9.37 3.11
C ASP A 15 6.77 -9.02 3.58
N ILE A 16 6.36 -7.75 3.43
CA ILE A 16 4.94 -7.35 3.63
C ILE A 16 4.07 -7.95 2.53
N CYS A 17 4.55 -7.95 1.28
CA CYS A 17 3.84 -8.65 0.21
C CYS A 17 3.78 -10.16 0.46
N ARG A 18 4.79 -10.79 1.07
CA ARG A 18 4.75 -12.21 1.47
C ARG A 18 3.71 -12.47 2.55
N LEU A 19 3.59 -11.60 3.55
CA LEU A 19 2.60 -11.76 4.61
C LEU A 19 1.17 -11.60 4.07
N ILE A 20 0.96 -10.66 3.13
CA ILE A 20 -0.30 -10.49 2.40
C ILE A 20 -0.54 -11.66 1.42
N MET A 21 0.50 -12.21 0.79
CA MET A 21 0.44 -13.37 -0.12
C MET A 21 0.20 -14.70 0.61
N ALA A 22 0.71 -14.84 1.84
CA ALA A 22 0.53 -16.03 2.68
C ALA A 22 -0.91 -16.19 3.16
N PHE A 23 -1.69 -15.10 3.16
CA PHE A 23 -3.13 -15.11 3.42
C PHE A 23 -3.91 -15.19 2.08
N THR A 24 -3.77 -16.31 1.38
CA THR A 24 -4.54 -16.57 0.14
C THR A 24 -5.97 -16.96 0.49
N PHE A 25 -6.90 -16.03 0.34
CA PHE A 25 -8.33 -16.33 0.24
C PHE A 25 -8.68 -16.74 -1.20
N ASP A 26 -9.69 -17.59 -1.34
CA ASP A 26 -10.36 -17.84 -2.62
C ASP A 26 -11.25 -16.62 -2.93
N LEU A 27 -10.63 -15.58 -3.48
CA LEU A 27 -11.32 -14.36 -3.89
C LEU A 27 -11.98 -14.59 -5.25
N PRO A 28 -13.24 -14.18 -5.46
CA PRO A 28 -13.83 -14.15 -6.78
C PRO A 28 -12.99 -13.31 -7.74
N GLU A 29 -13.07 -13.64 -9.03
CA GLU A 29 -12.22 -13.07 -10.09
C GLU A 29 -12.20 -11.54 -10.09
N GLU A 30 -13.35 -10.90 -9.84
CA GLU A 30 -13.48 -9.45 -9.73
C GLU A 30 -12.60 -8.86 -8.62
N LEU A 31 -12.62 -9.46 -7.42
CA LEU A 31 -11.81 -8.99 -6.29
C LEU A 31 -10.32 -9.28 -6.49
N THR A 32 -9.99 -10.33 -7.25
CA THR A 32 -8.61 -10.60 -7.66
C THR A 32 -8.09 -9.50 -8.59
N MET A 33 -8.88 -9.08 -9.58
CA MET A 33 -8.54 -7.96 -10.46
C MET A 33 -8.40 -6.65 -9.67
N PHE A 34 -9.32 -6.38 -8.73
CA PHE A 34 -9.25 -5.20 -7.86
C PHE A 34 -7.96 -5.20 -7.02
N ARG A 35 -7.60 -6.33 -6.42
CA ARG A 35 -6.34 -6.49 -5.67
C ARG A 35 -5.12 -6.20 -6.53
N ASP A 36 -5.12 -6.64 -7.78
CA ASP A 36 -4.00 -6.42 -8.69
C ASP A 36 -3.85 -4.94 -9.07
N VAL A 37 -4.96 -4.24 -9.27
CA VAL A 37 -4.96 -2.77 -9.48
C VAL A 37 -4.41 -2.05 -8.25
N ALA A 38 -4.88 -2.41 -7.05
CA ALA A 38 -4.40 -1.83 -5.79
C ALA A 38 -2.90 -2.06 -5.59
N ARG A 39 -2.42 -3.29 -5.87
CA ARG A 39 -1.00 -3.65 -5.74
C ARG A 39 -0.12 -2.86 -6.70
N LYS A 40 -0.52 -2.72 -7.96
CA LYS A 40 0.22 -1.94 -8.96
C LYS A 40 0.32 -0.48 -8.55
N PHE A 41 -0.80 0.13 -8.14
CA PHE A 41 -0.80 1.52 -7.67
C PHE A 41 0.11 1.72 -6.46
N ALA A 42 0.06 0.81 -5.48
CA ALA A 42 0.91 0.87 -4.31
C ALA A 42 2.40 0.77 -4.67
N ALA A 43 2.78 -0.14 -5.56
CA ALA A 43 4.17 -0.33 -5.98
C ALA A 43 4.73 0.89 -6.74
N GLU A 44 3.92 1.49 -7.62
CA GLU A 44 4.38 2.57 -8.50
C GLU A 44 4.31 3.96 -7.86
N ARG A 45 3.26 4.23 -7.08
CA ARG A 45 2.94 5.59 -6.60
C ARG A 45 3.18 5.79 -5.11
N ILE A 46 3.08 4.74 -4.30
CA ILE A 46 3.12 4.86 -2.82
C ILE A 46 4.46 4.37 -2.26
N ALA A 47 4.89 3.15 -2.62
CA ALA A 47 6.09 2.50 -2.10
C ALA A 47 7.37 3.37 -2.15
N PRO A 48 7.70 4.09 -3.24
CA PRO A 48 8.94 4.87 -3.29
C PRO A 48 8.94 6.09 -2.35
N PHE A 49 7.77 6.63 -2.00
CA PHE A 49 7.66 7.87 -1.21
C PHE A 49 7.09 7.64 0.21
N ALA A 50 6.66 6.43 0.53
CA ALA A 50 5.99 6.08 1.78
C ALA A 50 6.76 6.53 3.03
N ARG A 51 8.09 6.35 3.06
CA ARG A 51 8.93 6.76 4.19
C ARG A 51 8.97 8.28 4.38
N GLU A 52 9.01 9.02 3.28
CA GLU A 52 9.02 10.49 3.32
C GLU A 52 7.69 11.03 3.84
N TRP A 53 6.58 10.46 3.37
CA TRP A 53 5.24 10.88 3.76
C TRP A 53 4.90 10.50 5.19
N ASP A 54 5.36 9.34 5.67
CA ASP A 54 5.25 8.94 7.08
C ASP A 54 5.99 9.92 8.00
N ALA A 55 7.24 10.25 7.66
CA ALA A 55 8.05 11.21 8.41
C ALA A 55 7.43 12.62 8.42
N LYS A 56 6.87 13.06 7.29
CA LYS A 56 6.20 14.37 7.15
C LYS A 56 4.76 14.37 7.68
N LYS A 57 4.19 13.21 8.00
CA LYS A 57 2.77 13.00 8.34
C LYS A 57 1.82 13.62 7.32
N TRP A 58 2.20 13.55 6.04
CA TRP A 58 1.49 14.21 4.95
C TRP A 58 1.56 13.37 3.69
N ILE A 59 0.39 13.10 3.10
CA ILE A 59 0.26 12.44 1.79
C ILE A 59 -0.16 13.51 0.77
N PRO A 60 0.49 13.59 -0.39
CA PRO A 60 0.14 14.55 -1.43
C PRO A 60 -1.27 14.34 -2.00
N ASP A 61 -1.98 15.44 -2.28
CA ASP A 61 -3.35 15.41 -2.80
C ASP A 61 -3.44 14.77 -4.21
N ASP A 62 -2.38 14.87 -5.01
CA ASP A 62 -2.32 14.25 -6.35
C ASP A 62 -2.33 12.71 -6.26
N VAL A 63 -1.75 12.16 -5.21
CA VAL A 63 -1.73 10.71 -4.96
C VAL A 63 -3.13 10.26 -4.54
N ILE A 64 -3.79 11.02 -3.66
CA ILE A 64 -5.18 10.75 -3.25
C ILE A 64 -6.15 10.86 -4.44
N ALA A 65 -5.99 11.88 -5.28
CA ALA A 65 -6.77 12.02 -6.51
C ALA A 65 -6.52 10.84 -7.48
N GLY A 66 -5.27 10.37 -7.58
CA GLY A 66 -4.91 9.18 -8.35
C GLY A 66 -5.57 7.90 -7.81
N MET A 67 -5.65 7.74 -6.49
CA MET A 67 -6.37 6.61 -5.88
C MET A 67 -7.87 6.65 -6.20
N GLY A 68 -8.48 7.83 -6.23
CA GLY A 68 -9.87 8.01 -6.62
C GLY A 68 -10.13 7.62 -8.08
N GLN A 69 -9.24 8.04 -9.00
CA GLN A 69 -9.33 7.67 -10.41
C GLN A 69 -9.13 6.17 -10.65
N ALA A 70 -8.27 5.53 -9.85
CA ALA A 70 -8.05 4.09 -9.88
C ALA A 70 -9.20 3.28 -9.25
N GLY A 71 -10.25 3.93 -8.74
CA GLY A 71 -11.40 3.26 -8.10
C GLY A 71 -11.09 2.70 -6.71
N LEU A 72 -9.95 3.06 -6.11
CA LEU A 72 -9.50 2.50 -4.84
C LEU A 72 -10.17 3.15 -3.60
N LEU A 73 -10.89 4.25 -3.79
CA LEU A 73 -11.59 4.99 -2.71
C LEU A 73 -13.09 4.67 -2.60
N GLY A 74 -13.58 3.64 -3.29
CA GLY A 74 -15.01 3.30 -3.36
C GLY A 74 -15.34 1.84 -3.02
N ALA A 75 -14.38 1.05 -2.51
CA ALA A 75 -14.63 -0.31 -2.06
C ALA A 75 -15.31 -0.28 -0.68
N THR A 76 -16.58 -0.68 -0.62
CA THR A 76 -17.36 -0.84 0.63
C THR A 76 -17.60 -2.31 0.93
#